data_AF-A0A7V3S231-F1
#
_entry.id   AF-A0A7V3S231-F1
#
_cell.length_a   1.000
_cell.length_b   1.000
_cell.length_c   1.000
_cell.angle_alpha   90.00
_cell.angle_beta   90.00
_cell.angle_gamma   90.00
#
_symmetry.space_group_name_H-M   'P 1'
#
loop_
_entity.id
_entity.type
_entity.pdbx_description
1 polymer ?
#
loop_
_entity_poly.entity_id
_entity_poly.type
_entity_poly.pdbx_seq_one_letter_code
_entity_poly.pdbx_strand_id
1 'polypeptide(L)'
;MGRIVQVAGLMFIFLGLALQGRDLCNSADDKPVLSLQQMTQAELMDVLCEVSGLKKTSAWPKDVSKMTPDEYYKMEVRLLVENGFPLILQDIAPDAMVNRRFFASLMFQIAREVDEGLKKDCGRAEAETEQLECLVRHDYIYEKSLSIYRNEIITVLCSKQDVLKKLLPKAVKPPDIFAEEFREGVLTLPGTPSHRWEQEGR
;
A
#
# COMPACT_ATOMS: atom_id res chain seq x y z
N MET A 1 -12.12 29.62 -45.07
CA MET A 1 -11.20 29.11 -44.03
C MET A 1 -11.88 29.21 -42.68
N GLY A 2 -12.56 28.15 -42.25
CA GLY A 2 -13.18 28.07 -40.92
C GLY A 2 -12.50 26.95 -40.15
N ARG A 3 -11.82 27.29 -39.06
CA ARG A 3 -11.18 26.31 -38.17
C ARG A 3 -12.26 25.49 -37.48
N ILE A 4 -12.34 24.21 -37.82
CA ILE A 4 -13.04 23.20 -37.04
C ILE A 4 -12.19 23.00 -35.78
N VAL A 5 -12.63 23.59 -34.67
CA VAL A 5 -12.11 23.25 -33.35
C VAL A 5 -12.59 21.82 -33.08
N GLN A 6 -11.71 20.85 -33.31
CA GLN A 6 -11.90 19.49 -32.82
C GLN A 6 -11.95 19.57 -31.29
N VAL A 7 -13.16 19.60 -30.75
CA VAL A 7 -13.44 19.22 -29.37
C VAL A 7 -13.15 17.71 -29.30
N ALA A 8 -11.86 17.38 -29.26
CA ALA A 8 -11.38 16.04 -29.05
C ALA A 8 -11.70 15.69 -27.60
N GLY A 9 -12.90 15.12 -27.42
CA GLY A 9 -13.13 14.01 -26.51
C GLY A 9 -12.56 14.23 -25.13
N LEU A 10 -13.15 15.17 -24.40
CA LEU A 10 -13.32 15.07 -22.96
C LEU A 10 -14.21 13.83 -22.67
N MET A 11 -13.72 12.63 -23.00
CA MET A 11 -14.23 11.39 -22.43
C MET A 11 -13.79 11.41 -20.98
N PHE A 12 -14.57 12.14 -20.18
CA PHE A 12 -14.70 11.88 -18.76
C PHE A 12 -15.01 10.40 -18.61
N ILE A 13 -13.97 9.67 -18.25
CA ILE A 13 -14.04 8.30 -17.78
C ILE A 13 -14.88 8.33 -16.51
N PHE A 14 -16.20 8.20 -16.68
CA PHE A 14 -17.15 7.82 -15.64
C PHE A 14 -16.92 6.36 -15.18
N LEU A 15 -15.67 5.88 -15.11
CA LEU A 15 -15.36 4.59 -14.48
C LEU A 15 -15.35 4.66 -12.93
N GLY A 16 -15.56 5.83 -12.33
CA GLY A 16 -15.65 5.98 -10.88
C GLY A 16 -17.01 5.59 -10.25
N LEU A 17 -18.01 5.19 -11.03
CA LEU A 17 -19.39 5.02 -10.53
C LEU A 17 -20.06 3.66 -10.82
N ALA A 18 -19.32 2.67 -11.35
CA ALA A 18 -19.84 1.32 -11.59
C ALA A 18 -18.99 0.19 -10.99
N LEU A 19 -18.07 0.51 -10.08
CA LEU A 19 -17.32 -0.45 -9.26
C LEU A 19 -17.70 -0.40 -7.78
N GLN A 20 -18.83 0.24 -7.44
CA GLN A 20 -19.51 -0.01 -6.18
C GLN A 20 -20.28 -1.33 -6.28
N GLY A 21 -19.69 -2.41 -5.75
CA GLY A 21 -20.47 -3.52 -5.22
C GLY A 21 -20.48 -4.85 -5.97
N ARG A 22 -19.68 -5.02 -7.04
CA ARG A 22 -19.27 -6.37 -7.47
C ARG A 22 -17.86 -6.59 -6.98
N ASP A 23 -17.67 -7.61 -6.16
CA ASP A 23 -16.35 -8.06 -5.72
C ASP A 23 -15.46 -8.18 -6.96
N LEU A 24 -14.45 -7.31 -7.07
CA LEU A 24 -13.56 -7.22 -8.24
C LEU A 24 -13.02 -8.62 -8.61
N CYS A 25 -12.76 -9.42 -7.59
CA CYS A 25 -12.26 -10.78 -7.71
C CYS A 25 -13.35 -11.81 -8.08
N ASN A 26 -14.62 -11.61 -7.72
CA ASN A 26 -15.71 -12.50 -8.18
C ASN A 26 -16.06 -12.25 -9.66
N SER A 27 -15.72 -11.08 -10.21
CA SER A 27 -15.82 -10.83 -11.66
C SER A 27 -14.62 -11.33 -12.47
N ALA A 28 -13.51 -11.68 -11.81
CA ALA A 28 -12.29 -12.17 -12.46
C ALA A 28 -12.34 -13.68 -12.76
N ASP A 29 -13.24 -14.44 -12.12
CA ASP A 29 -13.44 -15.89 -12.36
C ASP A 29 -14.11 -16.20 -13.71
N ASP A 30 -14.76 -15.22 -14.34
CA ASP A 30 -15.31 -15.36 -15.68
C ASP A 30 -14.22 -15.08 -16.74
N LYS A 31 -13.34 -16.07 -16.95
CA LYS A 31 -12.44 -16.31 -18.12
C LYS A 31 -11.77 -15.09 -18.79
N PRO A 32 -10.45 -15.15 -19.07
CA PRO A 32 -9.67 -13.99 -19.47
C PRO A 32 -10.17 -13.41 -20.80
N VAL A 33 -10.95 -12.33 -20.72
CA VAL A 33 -11.04 -11.42 -21.86
C VAL A 33 -9.62 -10.87 -22.01
N LEU A 34 -8.91 -11.23 -23.08
CA LEU A 34 -7.59 -10.70 -23.40
C LEU A 34 -7.73 -9.23 -23.82
N SER A 35 -8.10 -8.36 -22.88
CA SER A 35 -8.02 -6.93 -23.08
C SER A 35 -6.54 -6.57 -23.01
N LEU A 36 -5.99 -6.14 -24.15
CA LEU A 36 -4.62 -5.61 -24.26
C LEU A 36 -4.48 -4.22 -23.61
N GLN A 37 -5.45 -3.80 -22.79
CA GLN A 37 -5.42 -2.53 -22.10
C GLN A 37 -4.30 -2.53 -21.07
N GLN A 38 -3.48 -1.49 -21.11
CA GLN A 38 -2.52 -1.20 -20.05
C GLN A 38 -3.24 -0.55 -18.88
N MET A 39 -2.75 -0.83 -17.69
CA MET A 39 -3.24 -0.24 -16.45
C MET A 39 -2.39 1.00 -16.13
N THR A 40 -3.02 2.08 -15.72
CA THR A 40 -2.36 3.26 -15.16
C THR A 40 -1.97 3.04 -13.68
N GLN A 41 -1.05 3.82 -13.15
CA GLN A 41 -0.65 3.71 -11.75
C GLN A 41 -1.81 4.02 -10.80
N ALA A 42 -2.66 5.01 -11.13
CA ALA A 42 -3.86 5.29 -10.36
C ALA A 42 -4.82 4.09 -10.28
N GLU A 43 -5.06 3.41 -11.41
CA GLU A 43 -5.89 2.19 -11.41
C GLU A 43 -5.27 1.07 -10.57
N LEU A 44 -3.93 0.93 -10.59
CA LEU A 44 -3.25 -0.07 -9.77
C LEU A 44 -3.42 0.22 -8.27
N MET A 45 -3.27 1.47 -7.83
CA MET A 45 -3.43 1.82 -6.41
C MET A 45 -4.87 1.55 -5.93
N ASP A 46 -5.86 1.90 -6.74
CA ASP A 46 -7.27 1.65 -6.45
C ASP A 46 -7.56 0.15 -6.30
N VAL A 47 -7.02 -0.67 -7.23
CA VAL A 47 -7.13 -2.14 -7.17
C VAL A 47 -6.41 -2.72 -5.95
N LEU A 48 -5.20 -2.25 -5.62
CA LEU A 48 -4.48 -2.71 -4.43
C LEU A 48 -5.27 -2.39 -3.15
N CYS A 49 -5.86 -1.19 -3.06
CA CYS A 49 -6.68 -0.78 -1.92
C CYS A 49 -7.96 -1.63 -1.79
N GLU A 50 -8.60 -1.98 -2.91
CA GLU A 50 -9.78 -2.84 -2.94
C GLU A 50 -9.44 -4.29 -2.57
N VAL A 51 -8.47 -4.89 -3.26
CA VAL A 51 -8.10 -6.31 -3.13
C VAL A 51 -7.52 -6.59 -1.74
N SER A 52 -6.65 -5.72 -1.23
CA SER A 52 -6.12 -5.86 0.14
C SER A 52 -7.21 -5.73 1.21
N GLY A 53 -8.33 -5.08 0.89
CA GLY A 53 -9.39 -4.76 1.85
C GLY A 53 -9.13 -3.47 2.63
N LEU A 54 -8.12 -2.67 2.26
CA LEU A 54 -7.78 -1.41 2.92
C LEU A 54 -8.97 -0.45 2.97
N LYS A 55 -9.78 -0.40 1.91
CA LYS A 55 -11.02 0.39 1.83
C LYS A 55 -12.08 0.04 2.88
N LYS A 56 -11.99 -1.16 3.47
CA LYS A 56 -12.91 -1.66 4.50
C LYS A 56 -12.38 -1.42 5.92
N THR A 57 -11.18 -0.86 6.06
CA THR A 57 -10.55 -0.59 7.36
C THR A 57 -10.96 0.77 7.91
N SER A 58 -10.74 0.99 9.21
CA SER A 58 -10.97 2.29 9.86
C SER A 58 -9.97 3.38 9.42
N ALA A 59 -8.88 3.02 8.76
CA ALA A 59 -7.91 3.97 8.22
C ALA A 59 -8.45 4.67 6.96
N TRP A 60 -9.44 4.08 6.29
CA TRP A 60 -10.03 4.66 5.09
C TRP A 60 -10.92 5.88 5.44
N PRO A 61 -10.74 7.04 4.76
CA PRO A 61 -11.55 8.22 5.02
C PRO A 61 -13.03 7.98 4.76
N LYS A 62 -13.88 8.51 5.64
CA LYS A 62 -15.34 8.40 5.52
C LYS A 62 -15.94 9.23 4.38
N ASP A 63 -15.22 10.26 3.94
CA ASP A 63 -15.64 11.14 2.84
C ASP A 63 -14.43 11.47 1.95
N VAL A 64 -14.53 11.07 0.69
CA VAL A 64 -13.56 11.35 -0.39
C VAL A 64 -14.15 12.21 -1.50
N SER A 65 -15.42 12.62 -1.38
CA SER A 65 -16.20 13.26 -2.46
C SER A 65 -15.65 14.62 -2.90
N LYS A 66 -14.89 15.29 -2.03
CA LYS A 66 -14.29 16.60 -2.28
C LYS A 66 -12.84 16.53 -2.75
N MET A 67 -12.26 15.34 -2.84
CA MET A 67 -10.89 15.15 -3.30
C MET A 67 -10.82 15.22 -4.82
N THR A 68 -9.82 15.92 -5.32
CA THR A 68 -9.41 15.81 -6.71
C THR A 68 -8.84 14.42 -7.00
N PRO A 69 -8.79 13.97 -8.27
CA PRO A 69 -8.19 12.68 -8.62
C PRO A 69 -6.74 12.52 -8.13
N ASP A 70 -5.94 13.60 -8.16
CA ASP A 70 -4.55 13.59 -7.68
C ASP A 70 -4.48 13.48 -6.14
N GLU A 71 -5.36 14.17 -5.41
CA GLU A 71 -5.44 14.05 -3.95
C GLU A 71 -5.89 12.65 -3.52
N TYR A 72 -6.85 12.07 -4.24
CA TYR A 72 -7.32 10.72 -3.99
C TYR A 72 -6.19 9.71 -4.23
N TYR A 73 -5.48 9.80 -5.36
CA TYR A 73 -4.32 8.95 -5.64
C TYR A 73 -3.24 9.05 -4.55
N LYS A 74 -2.86 10.27 -4.15
CA LYS A 74 -1.85 10.50 -3.10
C LYS A 74 -2.30 9.91 -1.75
N MET A 75 -3.60 10.01 -1.44
CA MET A 75 -4.16 9.38 -0.25
C MET A 75 -4.05 7.86 -0.33
N GLU A 76 -4.38 7.23 -1.46
CA GLU A 76 -4.25 5.77 -1.63
C GLU A 76 -2.81 5.30 -1.45
N VAL A 77 -1.86 5.94 -2.12
CA VAL A 77 -0.42 5.64 -1.99
C VAL A 77 0.02 5.76 -0.53
N ARG A 78 -0.35 6.86 0.14
CA ARG A 78 0.00 7.07 1.55
C ARG A 78 -0.55 5.95 2.44
N LEU A 79 -1.83 5.63 2.31
CA LEU A 79 -2.47 4.61 3.15
C LEU A 79 -1.89 3.22 2.87
N LEU A 80 -1.60 2.87 1.62
CA LEU A 80 -0.93 1.60 1.29
C LEU A 80 0.42 1.50 2.02
N VAL A 81 1.26 2.52 1.91
CA VAL A 81 2.59 2.54 2.56
C VAL A 81 2.48 2.52 4.08
N GLU A 82 1.60 3.31 4.69
CA GLU A 82 1.35 3.31 6.13
C GLU A 82 0.87 1.94 6.65
N ASN A 83 0.29 1.11 5.77
CA ASN A 83 -0.19 -0.23 6.07
C ASN A 83 0.73 -1.33 5.50
N GLY A 84 2.03 -1.05 5.37
CA GLY A 84 3.06 -2.06 5.12
C GLY A 84 3.32 -2.40 3.66
N PHE A 85 2.69 -1.72 2.70
CA PHE A 85 3.05 -1.89 1.29
C PHE A 85 4.43 -1.26 0.98
N PRO A 86 5.14 -1.77 -0.04
CA PRO A 86 6.49 -1.29 -0.36
C PRO A 86 6.55 0.20 -0.73
N LEU A 87 7.63 0.86 -0.33
CA LEU A 87 7.88 2.29 -0.62
C LEU A 87 8.02 2.61 -2.11
N ILE A 88 8.25 1.61 -2.97
CA ILE A 88 8.32 1.78 -4.42
C ILE A 88 7.02 2.35 -5.04
N LEU A 89 5.91 2.33 -4.29
CA LEU A 89 4.64 2.95 -4.69
C LEU A 89 4.69 4.49 -4.67
N GLN A 90 5.66 5.09 -3.98
CA GLN A 90 5.82 6.54 -3.89
C GLN A 90 6.45 7.14 -5.15
N ASP A 91 6.24 8.44 -5.37
CA ASP A 91 6.90 9.24 -6.40
C ASP A 91 6.66 8.79 -7.86
N ILE A 92 5.59 8.05 -8.12
CA ILE A 92 5.15 7.70 -9.48
C ILE A 92 3.93 8.52 -9.87
N ALA A 93 3.95 9.08 -11.09
CA ALA A 93 2.83 9.86 -11.61
C ALA A 93 1.58 8.97 -11.82
N PRO A 94 0.37 9.45 -11.50
CA PRO A 94 -0.87 8.67 -11.55
C PRO A 94 -1.23 8.18 -12.97
N ASP A 95 -0.87 8.94 -13.99
CA ASP A 95 -1.13 8.66 -15.41
C ASP A 95 -0.06 7.77 -16.08
N ALA A 96 1.04 7.49 -15.38
CA ALA A 96 2.06 6.59 -15.88
C ALA A 96 1.47 5.19 -16.08
N MET A 97 1.88 4.52 -17.16
CA MET A 97 1.48 3.14 -17.40
C MET A 97 2.27 2.20 -16.49
N VAL A 98 1.58 1.22 -15.90
CA VAL A 98 2.18 0.11 -15.16
C VAL A 98 2.95 -0.75 -16.16
N ASN A 99 4.27 -0.74 -16.03
CA ASN A 99 5.11 -1.67 -16.77
C ASN A 99 5.39 -2.91 -15.92
N ARG A 100 5.77 -3.98 -16.61
CA ARG A 100 6.04 -5.27 -16.01
C ARG A 100 7.13 -5.24 -14.95
N ARG A 101 8.23 -4.52 -15.21
CA ARG A 101 9.37 -4.45 -14.29
C ARG A 101 8.95 -3.87 -12.94
N PHE A 102 8.17 -2.79 -12.98
CA PHE A 102 7.60 -2.19 -11.79
C PHE A 102 6.67 -3.17 -11.06
N PHE A 103 5.71 -3.78 -11.77
CA PHE A 103 4.78 -4.72 -11.15
C PHE A 103 5.50 -5.94 -10.53
N ALA A 104 6.50 -6.48 -11.22
CA ALA A 104 7.33 -7.56 -10.71
C ALA A 104 8.08 -7.16 -9.44
N SER A 105 8.73 -5.99 -9.44
CA SER A 105 9.44 -5.50 -8.26
C SER A 105 8.50 -5.31 -7.07
N LEU A 106 7.31 -4.75 -7.31
CA LEU A 106 6.27 -4.59 -6.30
C LEU A 106 5.84 -5.95 -5.72
N MET A 107 5.42 -6.89 -6.58
CA MET A 107 4.93 -8.20 -6.15
C MET A 107 6.02 -9.02 -5.45
N PHE A 108 7.29 -8.90 -5.87
CA PHE A 108 8.41 -9.57 -5.20
C PHE A 108 8.66 -9.03 -3.81
N GLN A 109 8.65 -7.69 -3.63
CA GLN A 109 8.80 -7.08 -2.31
C GLN A 109 7.66 -7.48 -1.37
N ILE A 110 6.42 -7.49 -1.87
CA ILE A 110 5.26 -7.98 -1.12
C ILE A 110 5.45 -9.45 -0.74
N ALA A 111 5.68 -10.33 -1.71
CA ALA A 111 5.74 -11.77 -1.47
C ALA A 111 6.90 -12.15 -0.55
N ARG A 112 8.05 -11.50 -0.66
CA ARG A 112 9.20 -11.75 0.23
C ARG A 112 8.89 -11.44 1.70
N GLU A 113 7.99 -10.49 1.96
CA GLU A 113 7.60 -10.09 3.31
C GLU A 113 6.57 -11.05 3.93
N VAL A 114 5.59 -11.52 3.15
CA VAL A 114 4.39 -12.19 3.69
C VAL A 114 4.09 -13.59 3.15
N ASP A 115 4.82 -14.07 2.13
CA ASP A 115 4.72 -15.44 1.60
C ASP A 115 5.95 -16.26 2.03
N GLU A 116 5.75 -17.17 2.98
CA GLU A 116 6.80 -18.05 3.51
C GLU A 116 7.35 -19.03 2.48
N GLY A 117 6.54 -19.46 1.50
CA GLY A 117 6.98 -20.34 0.42
C GLY A 117 7.97 -19.62 -0.49
N LEU A 118 7.60 -18.43 -0.95
CA LEU A 118 8.50 -17.60 -1.75
C LEU A 118 9.73 -17.17 -0.94
N LYS A 119 9.57 -16.81 0.34
CA LYS A 119 10.70 -16.43 1.20
C LYS A 119 11.72 -17.56 1.37
N LYS A 120 11.25 -18.80 1.51
CA LYS A 120 12.12 -19.98 1.61
C LYS A 120 12.86 -20.26 0.32
N ASP A 121 12.17 -20.20 -0.81
CA ASP A 121 12.72 -20.60 -2.11
C ASP A 121 13.50 -19.48 -2.81
N CYS A 122 13.21 -18.23 -2.47
CA CYS A 122 13.63 -17.03 -3.19
C CYS A 122 14.07 -15.85 -2.31
N GLY A 123 14.14 -16.02 -0.98
CA GLY A 123 14.47 -14.92 -0.06
C GLY A 123 15.84 -14.27 -0.26
N ARG A 124 16.73 -14.91 -1.02
CA ARG A 124 18.07 -14.41 -1.38
C ARG A 124 18.21 -13.95 -2.83
N ALA A 125 17.12 -13.92 -3.61
CA ALA A 125 17.18 -13.47 -5.01
C ALA A 125 17.44 -11.96 -5.06
N GLU A 126 18.60 -11.58 -5.60
CA GLU A 126 19.04 -10.18 -5.69
C GLU A 126 18.93 -9.65 -7.12
N ALA A 127 19.20 -10.49 -8.12
CA ALA A 127 19.14 -10.09 -9.52
C ALA A 127 17.70 -10.03 -10.02
N GLU A 128 17.39 -9.04 -10.88
CA GLU A 128 16.05 -8.87 -11.48
C GLU A 128 15.56 -10.13 -12.20
N THR A 129 16.47 -10.85 -12.87
CA THR A 129 16.16 -12.12 -13.54
C THR A 129 15.76 -13.22 -12.56
N GLU A 130 16.44 -13.33 -11.42
CA GLU A 130 16.13 -14.33 -10.39
C GLU A 130 14.79 -14.02 -9.71
N GLN A 131 14.54 -12.74 -9.42
CA GLN A 131 13.27 -12.27 -8.88
C GLN A 131 12.11 -12.61 -9.82
N LEU A 132 12.27 -12.34 -11.12
CA LEU A 132 11.26 -12.65 -12.13
C LEU A 132 10.98 -14.15 -12.23
N GLU A 133 12.02 -14.99 -12.23
CA GLU A 133 11.86 -16.45 -12.26
C GLU A 133 11.16 -16.98 -11.01
N CYS A 134 11.47 -16.42 -9.86
CA CYS A 134 10.78 -16.69 -8.62
C CYS A 134 9.30 -16.34 -8.69
N LEU A 135 8.96 -15.14 -9.17
CA LEU A 135 7.56 -14.75 -9.30
C LEU A 135 6.78 -15.65 -10.25
N VAL A 136 7.39 -16.08 -11.35
CA VAL A 136 6.76 -17.01 -12.29
C VAL A 136 6.52 -18.38 -11.64
N ARG A 137 7.52 -18.91 -10.92
CA ARG A 137 7.41 -20.21 -10.24
C ARG A 137 6.36 -20.25 -9.12
N HIS A 138 6.07 -19.11 -8.50
CA HIS A 138 5.11 -18.98 -7.40
C HIS A 138 3.77 -18.34 -7.82
N ASP A 139 3.48 -18.27 -9.14
CA ASP A 139 2.24 -17.75 -9.72
C ASP A 139 1.94 -16.28 -9.34
N TYR A 140 2.99 -15.47 -9.22
CA TYR A 140 2.86 -14.02 -9.07
C TYR A 140 2.95 -13.28 -10.40
N ILE A 141 3.41 -13.92 -11.47
CA ILE A 141 3.35 -13.46 -12.87
C ILE A 141 3.24 -14.68 -13.79
N TYR A 142 2.45 -14.64 -14.86
CA TYR A 142 2.14 -15.86 -15.64
C TYR A 142 3.15 -16.20 -16.75
N GLU A 143 3.73 -15.20 -17.40
CA GLU A 143 4.68 -15.44 -18.52
C GLU A 143 5.88 -14.54 -18.41
N LYS A 144 7.02 -14.84 -19.05
CA LYS A 144 8.22 -13.99 -19.08
C LYS A 144 8.18 -12.86 -20.14
N SER A 145 7.04 -12.66 -20.81
CA SER A 145 6.90 -11.64 -21.87
C SER A 145 7.12 -10.22 -21.34
N LEU A 146 7.50 -9.26 -22.17
CA LEU A 146 7.83 -7.89 -21.73
C LEU A 146 6.60 -7.04 -21.36
N SER A 147 5.44 -7.38 -21.92
CA SER A 147 4.19 -6.66 -21.65
C SER A 147 3.47 -7.27 -20.46
N ILE A 148 2.72 -6.45 -19.73
CA ILE A 148 1.74 -6.89 -18.75
C ILE A 148 0.44 -6.13 -19.01
N TYR A 149 -0.69 -6.84 -18.95
CA TYR A 149 -2.00 -6.27 -19.25
C TYR A 149 -2.84 -6.14 -17.99
N ARG A 150 -3.80 -5.22 -18.02
CA ARG A 150 -4.70 -4.93 -16.91
C ARG A 150 -5.34 -6.19 -16.32
N ASN A 151 -5.81 -7.11 -17.16
CA ASN A 151 -6.49 -8.31 -16.70
C ASN A 151 -5.53 -9.33 -16.08
N GLU A 152 -4.28 -9.41 -16.55
CA GLU A 152 -3.25 -10.22 -15.89
C GLU A 152 -2.95 -9.68 -14.49
N ILE A 153 -2.77 -8.36 -14.35
CA ILE A 153 -2.58 -7.71 -13.05
C ILE A 153 -3.73 -8.02 -12.10
N ILE A 154 -4.97 -7.80 -12.53
CA ILE A 154 -6.16 -8.04 -11.68
C ILE A 154 -6.25 -9.51 -11.27
N THR A 155 -6.04 -10.44 -12.21
CA THR A 155 -6.10 -11.89 -11.94
C THR A 155 -5.05 -12.28 -10.90
N VAL A 156 -3.80 -11.82 -11.07
CA VAL A 156 -2.72 -12.06 -10.10
C VAL A 156 -3.10 -11.49 -8.73
N LEU A 157 -3.46 -10.21 -8.65
CA LEU A 157 -3.77 -9.56 -7.37
C LEU A 157 -4.92 -10.26 -6.65
N CYS A 158 -5.99 -10.62 -7.37
CA CYS A 158 -7.11 -11.36 -6.81
C CYS A 158 -6.73 -12.77 -6.36
N SER A 159 -5.93 -13.49 -7.12
CA SER A 159 -5.43 -14.82 -6.72
C SER A 159 -4.55 -14.76 -5.45
N LYS A 160 -3.94 -13.60 -5.18
CA LYS A 160 -3.07 -13.35 -4.02
C LYS A 160 -3.73 -12.48 -2.95
N GLN A 161 -5.06 -12.37 -2.97
CA GLN A 161 -5.81 -11.50 -2.04
C GLN A 161 -5.45 -11.77 -0.57
N ASP A 162 -5.34 -13.04 -0.18
CA ASP A 162 -5.02 -13.41 1.20
C ASP A 162 -3.58 -13.08 1.60
N VAL A 163 -2.66 -13.02 0.63
CA VAL A 163 -1.29 -12.55 0.88
C VAL A 163 -1.31 -11.04 1.09
N LEU A 164 -2.02 -10.29 0.25
CA LEU A 164 -2.14 -8.83 0.35
C LEU A 164 -2.82 -8.39 1.65
N LYS A 165 -3.84 -9.11 2.11
CA LYS A 165 -4.50 -8.88 3.40
C LYS A 165 -3.57 -9.04 4.61
N LYS A 166 -2.50 -9.83 4.51
CA LYS A 166 -1.52 -10.01 5.61
C LYS A 166 -0.67 -8.77 5.86
N LEU A 167 -0.51 -7.90 4.86
CA LEU A 167 0.21 -6.64 5.01
C LEU A 167 -0.55 -5.63 5.88
N LEU A 168 -1.89 -5.63 5.76
CA LEU A 168 -2.71 -4.71 6.53
C LEU A 168 -2.58 -5.02 8.04
N PRO A 169 -2.36 -4.00 8.88
CA PRO A 169 -2.35 -4.20 10.32
C PRO A 169 -3.70 -4.75 10.75
N LYS A 170 -3.67 -5.94 11.36
CA LYS A 170 -4.79 -6.41 12.18
C LYS A 170 -4.92 -5.38 13.29
N ALA A 171 -6.07 -4.71 13.35
CA ALA A 171 -6.39 -3.65 14.30
C ALA A 171 -5.55 -3.78 15.58
N VAL A 172 -4.60 -2.86 15.79
CA VAL A 172 -3.84 -2.79 17.02
C VAL A 172 -4.87 -2.65 18.13
N LYS A 173 -5.09 -3.72 18.88
CA LYS A 173 -5.84 -3.64 20.13
C LYS A 173 -5.11 -2.56 20.94
N PRO A 174 -5.77 -1.47 21.37
CA PRO A 174 -5.09 -0.45 22.15
C PRO A 174 -4.39 -1.15 23.32
N PRO A 175 -3.14 -0.77 23.66
CA PRO A 175 -2.44 -1.42 24.74
C PRO A 175 -3.32 -1.39 25.99
N ASP A 176 -3.49 -2.54 26.63
CA ASP A 176 -4.17 -2.60 27.92
C ASP A 176 -3.43 -1.63 28.85
N ILE A 177 -4.08 -0.52 29.19
CA ILE A 177 -3.53 0.46 30.13
C ILE A 177 -3.54 -0.24 31.49
N PHE A 178 -2.44 -0.88 31.85
CA PHE A 178 -2.22 -1.25 33.24
C PHE A 178 -2.07 0.06 34.00
N ALA A 179 -3.02 0.35 34.89
CA ALA A 179 -2.84 1.40 35.87
C ALA A 179 -1.63 1.01 36.73
N GLU A 180 -0.46 1.55 36.44
CA GLU A 180 0.65 1.53 37.38
C GLU A 180 0.20 2.32 38.61
N GLU A 181 -0.10 1.62 39.70
CA GLU A 181 -0.15 2.23 41.01
C GLU A 181 1.25 2.78 41.32
N PHE A 182 1.44 4.08 41.11
CA PHE A 182 2.62 4.80 41.56
C PHE A 182 2.69 4.69 43.09
N ARG A 183 3.60 3.85 43.59
CA ARG A 183 4.02 3.92 44.99
C ARG A 183 4.93 5.13 45.13
N GLU A 184 4.47 6.16 45.84
CA GLU A 184 5.27 7.32 46.21
C GLU A 184 6.55 6.86 46.92
N GLY A 185 7.68 7.02 46.24
CA GLY A 185 9.00 6.84 46.84
C GLY A 185 9.32 8.04 47.71
N VAL A 186 9.32 7.86 49.03
CA VAL A 186 9.81 8.88 49.98
C VAL A 186 11.32 9.03 49.77
N LEU A 187 11.74 10.15 49.18
CA LEU A 187 13.14 10.55 49.08
C LEU A 187 13.63 11.10 50.42
N THR A 188 14.33 10.30 51.22
CA THR A 188 15.15 10.81 52.34
C THR A 188 16.44 11.42 51.80
N LEU A 189 16.59 12.74 51.95
CA LEU A 189 17.82 13.46 51.64
C LEU A 189 18.89 13.23 52.74
N PRO A 190 20.12 12.81 52.41
CA PRO A 190 21.22 12.81 53.36
C PRO A 190 21.75 14.23 53.58
N GLY A 191 22.00 14.57 54.85
CA GLY A 191 22.22 15.92 55.34
C GLY A 191 23.44 16.65 54.77
N THR A 192 23.28 17.96 54.61
CA THR A 192 24.34 18.92 54.26
C THR A 192 24.63 19.79 55.49
N PRO A 193 25.87 19.83 56.03
CA PRO A 193 26.29 20.92 56.90
C PRO A 193 27.14 21.91 56.10
N SER A 194 26.80 23.20 56.15
CA SER A 194 27.72 24.33 55.93
C SER A 194 26.97 25.66 56.03
N HIS A 195 26.81 26.19 57.25
CA HIS A 195 26.57 27.63 57.46
C HIS A 195 27.90 28.31 57.79
N ARG A 196 28.45 29.01 56.80
CA ARG A 196 29.49 30.05 56.87
C ARG A 196 29.35 30.72 55.50
N TRP A 197 28.83 31.93 55.35
CA TRP A 197 29.17 33.25 55.87
C TRP A 197 27.84 34.04 56.00
N GLU A 198 27.63 35.07 56.81
CA GLU A 198 28.39 36.31 56.98
C GLU A 198 27.58 37.15 58.00
N GLN A 199 28.24 37.87 58.93
CA GLN A 199 27.98 39.29 59.23
C GLN A 199 28.71 39.72 60.51
N GLU A 200 29.77 40.49 60.30
CA GLU A 200 30.19 41.57 61.20
C GLU A 200 29.00 42.47 61.52
N GLY A 201 28.86 42.85 62.79
CA GLY A 201 27.77 43.73 63.22
C GLY A 201 27.65 43.99 64.72
N ARG A 202 28.77 44.17 65.45
CA ARG A 202 28.95 45.11 66.59
C ARG A 202 30.28 44.89 67.31
#